data_AF-A0A2G9NRS9-F1
#
_entry.id   AF-A0A2G9NRS9-F1
#
_cell.length_a   1.000
_cell.length_b   1.000
_cell.length_c   1.000
_cell.angle_alpha   90.00
_cell.angle_beta   90.00
_cell.angle_gamma   90.00
#
_symmetry.space_group_name_H-M   'P 1'
#
loop_
_entity.id
_entity.type
_entity.pdbx_description
1 polymer ?
#
loop_
_entity_poly.entity_id
_entity_poly.type
_entity_poly.pdbx_seq_one_letter_code
_entity_poly.pdbx_strand_id
1 'polypeptide(L)'
;MIKLLILDQEGTLYRNKRLLYKIRENTQEFFCKKLSINKDDYSDWYSKNKKDFPNIFEALKKFNIPIEEYHSQVFDIVNPKVYLNKDNSLFKILKKLGIRIYVVTSSSKDYSKKVLTSLGIYGLAKKSISISNEKQNKIEIYNEIIKTEKVNSKEVCIVGDNWDTDLREAKEEGFKTVLIGEKDEKPFMIKSIHDLLSAINQFNYPKIEFFNWEKVEKIVTKLEGEIKSSKFYPDLLVGVARDGLIPAKLINDKFSNLDLRIVFCRRYYNGFSRENPKIQTDMLENIKSKKILLIDDVEDNGITIQKIREKLLELGALEVKSVVLYSRAKKSNADFVGIIGKDFAIFPWNKFQELREFLDVELLSFPEKEKIKILIKIGFLKKDILYCLSK
;
A
#
# COMPACT_ATOMS: atom_id res chain seq x y z
N MET A 1 -4.08 1.36 4.56
CA MET A 1 -3.85 1.57 3.11
C MET A 1 -3.65 3.06 2.89
N ILE A 2 -2.65 3.42 2.10
CA ILE A 2 -2.35 4.77 1.65
C ILE A 2 -3.50 5.26 0.76
N LYS A 3 -4.07 6.40 1.11
CA LYS A 3 -5.16 7.07 0.40
C LYS A 3 -4.74 8.34 -0.31
N LEU A 4 -3.54 8.84 0.00
CA LEU A 4 -3.00 10.10 -0.52
C LEU A 4 -1.47 10.09 -0.55
N LEU A 5 -0.90 10.67 -1.60
CA LEU A 5 0.53 10.90 -1.75
C LEU A 5 0.83 12.40 -1.69
N ILE A 6 1.88 12.76 -0.98
CA ILE A 6 2.48 14.09 -1.05
C ILE A 6 3.92 13.90 -1.55
N LEU A 7 4.20 14.47 -2.72
CA LEU A 7 5.49 14.34 -3.37
C LEU A 7 6.23 15.67 -3.25
N ASP A 8 7.45 15.62 -2.73
CA ASP A 8 8.42 16.67 -3.00
C ASP A 8 8.72 16.75 -4.51
N GLN A 9 9.21 17.90 -4.99
CA GLN A 9 9.43 18.14 -6.42
C GLN A 9 10.90 18.03 -6.83
N GLU A 10 11.76 18.91 -6.30
CA GLU A 10 13.16 19.05 -6.72
C GLU A 10 14.01 17.87 -6.23
N GLY A 11 14.65 17.11 -7.11
CA GLY A 11 15.45 15.95 -6.72
C GLY A 11 14.63 14.68 -6.46
N THR A 12 13.33 14.86 -6.20
CA THR A 12 12.34 13.78 -6.02
C THR A 12 11.71 13.35 -7.35
N LEU A 13 10.98 14.24 -8.03
CA LEU A 13 10.28 13.91 -9.30
C LEU A 13 11.23 13.81 -10.50
N TYR A 14 12.41 14.39 -10.38
CA TYR A 14 13.45 14.37 -11.41
C TYR A 14 14.84 14.46 -10.77
N ARG A 15 15.85 13.88 -11.42
CA ARG A 15 17.26 13.92 -10.98
C ARG A 15 18.21 14.51 -12.01
N ASN A 16 17.73 15.44 -12.83
CA ASN A 16 18.56 16.12 -13.82
C ASN A 16 19.59 17.03 -13.13
N LYS A 17 20.85 16.58 -13.10
CA LYS A 17 21.96 17.29 -12.45
C LYS A 17 22.18 18.70 -13.00
N ARG A 18 21.97 18.92 -14.31
CA ARG A 18 22.17 20.23 -14.95
C ARG A 18 21.14 21.25 -14.46
N LEU A 19 19.87 20.84 -14.36
CA LEU A 19 18.81 21.69 -13.82
C LEU A 19 19.05 22.01 -12.34
N LEU A 20 19.34 20.99 -11.52
CA LEU A 20 19.60 21.18 -10.09
C LEU A 20 20.84 22.07 -9.86
N TYR A 21 21.89 21.91 -10.68
CA TYR A 21 23.06 22.77 -10.64
C TYR A 21 22.71 24.22 -11.03
N LYS A 22 21.90 24.42 -12.07
CA LYS A 22 21.48 25.76 -12.49
C LYS A 22 20.71 26.49 -11.39
N ILE A 23 19.81 25.79 -10.69
CA ILE A 23 19.11 26.37 -9.53
C ILE A 23 20.10 26.75 -8.43
N ARG A 24 21.07 25.88 -8.10
CA ARG A 24 22.10 26.20 -7.08
C ARG A 24 22.98 27.38 -7.47
N GLU A 25 23.36 27.48 -8.74
CA GLU A 25 24.11 28.62 -9.28
C GLU A 25 23.32 29.92 -9.12
N ASN A 26 22.04 29.92 -9.51
CA ASN A 26 21.18 31.09 -9.34
C ASN A 26 21.01 31.47 -7.86
N THR A 27 20.88 30.48 -6.96
CA THR A 27 20.84 30.71 -5.51
C THR A 27 22.12 31.39 -5.02
N GLN A 28 23.29 30.89 -5.43
CA GLN A 28 24.57 31.49 -5.08
C GLN A 28 24.66 32.94 -5.57
N GLU A 29 24.32 33.19 -6.84
CA GLU A 29 24.36 34.53 -7.43
C GLU A 29 23.40 35.50 -6.73
N PHE A 30 22.21 35.02 -6.36
CA PHE A 30 21.24 35.79 -5.59
C PHE A 30 21.80 36.23 -4.24
N PHE A 31 22.38 35.32 -3.45
CA PHE A 31 22.93 35.66 -2.13
C PHE A 31 24.22 36.49 -2.23
N CYS A 32 25.09 36.22 -3.19
CA CYS A 32 26.25 37.08 -3.47
C CYS A 32 25.82 38.53 -3.72
N LYS A 33 24.79 38.73 -4.55
CA LYS A 33 24.26 40.06 -4.83
C LYS A 33 23.58 40.69 -3.61
N LYS A 34 22.76 39.93 -2.88
CA LYS A 34 21.97 40.43 -1.75
C LYS A 34 22.80 40.80 -0.53
N LEU A 35 23.86 40.04 -0.28
CA LEU A 35 24.71 40.20 0.89
C LEU A 35 26.05 40.86 0.55
N SER A 36 26.22 41.30 -0.70
CA SER A 36 27.47 41.89 -1.21
C SER A 36 28.70 41.00 -0.97
N ILE A 37 28.54 39.69 -1.14
CA ILE A 37 29.59 38.68 -0.99
C ILE A 37 30.23 38.44 -2.36
N ASN A 38 31.56 38.47 -2.44
CA ASN A 38 32.27 38.10 -3.66
C ASN A 38 31.99 36.63 -4.02
N LYS A 39 31.83 36.33 -5.31
CA LYS A 39 31.49 34.98 -5.80
C LYS A 39 32.52 33.94 -5.37
N ASP A 40 33.80 34.31 -5.35
CA ASP A 40 34.91 33.45 -4.95
C ASP A 40 34.87 33.10 -3.45
N ASP A 41 34.32 33.99 -2.62
CA ASP A 41 34.24 33.84 -1.16
C ASP A 41 32.94 33.13 -0.71
N TYR A 42 31.98 32.91 -1.62
CA TYR A 42 30.67 32.37 -1.27
C TYR A 42 30.75 30.98 -0.60
N SER A 43 31.64 30.10 -1.09
CA SER A 43 31.78 28.75 -0.53
C SER A 43 32.21 28.78 0.94
N ASP A 44 33.15 29.66 1.26
CA ASP A 44 33.65 29.85 2.62
C ASP A 44 32.60 30.50 3.51
N TRP A 45 31.92 31.52 3.00
CA TRP A 45 30.80 32.15 3.69
C TRP A 45 29.70 31.14 3.99
N TYR A 46 29.27 30.36 3.00
CA TYR A 46 28.22 29.36 3.16
C TYR A 46 28.62 28.30 4.19
N SER A 47 29.87 27.82 4.13
CA SER A 47 30.38 26.80 5.08
C SER A 47 30.41 27.30 6.52
N LYS A 48 30.83 28.56 6.76
CA LYS A 48 30.85 29.19 8.08
C LYS A 48 29.45 29.41 8.65
N ASN A 49 28.48 29.70 7.79
CA ASN A 49 27.12 30.05 8.19
C ASN A 49 26.12 28.88 8.09
N LYS A 50 26.54 27.70 7.61
CA LYS A 50 25.66 26.54 7.39
C LYS A 50 24.92 26.09 8.66
N LYS A 51 25.52 26.25 9.85
CA LYS A 51 24.89 25.93 11.13
C LYS A 51 23.79 26.92 11.51
N ASP A 52 23.89 28.16 11.05
CA ASP A 52 22.90 29.21 11.32
C ASP A 52 21.68 29.08 10.40
N PHE A 53 21.82 28.44 9.23
CA PHE A 53 20.78 28.27 8.21
C PHE A 53 20.65 26.82 7.76
N PRO A 54 19.88 25.98 8.48
CA PRO A 54 19.70 24.57 8.10
C PRO A 54 18.97 24.40 6.77
N ASN A 55 18.23 25.42 6.32
CA ASN A 55 17.57 25.46 5.02
C ASN A 55 17.49 26.89 4.48
N ILE A 56 17.09 27.01 3.21
CA ILE A 56 17.04 28.29 2.48
C ILE A 56 16.06 29.30 3.09
N PHE A 57 14.95 28.84 3.67
CA PHE A 57 13.92 29.73 4.22
C PHE A 57 14.38 30.40 5.51
N GLU A 58 15.10 29.67 6.36
CA GLU A 58 15.72 30.26 7.56
C GLU A 58 16.75 31.34 7.18
N ALA A 59 17.51 31.14 6.09
CA ALA A 59 18.40 32.17 5.56
C ALA A 59 17.62 33.41 5.09
N LEU A 60 16.59 33.22 4.27
CA LEU A 60 15.75 34.33 3.78
C LEU A 60 15.14 35.12 4.94
N LYS A 61 14.61 34.43 5.95
CA LYS A 61 14.02 35.05 7.15
C LYS A 61 15.04 35.86 7.93
N LYS A 62 16.24 35.34 8.19
CA LYS A 62 17.28 36.09 8.93
C LYS A 62 17.71 37.36 8.21
N PHE A 63 17.84 37.30 6.90
CA PHE A 63 18.25 38.45 6.09
C PHE A 63 17.07 39.35 5.69
N ASN A 64 15.86 39.07 6.21
CA ASN A 64 14.63 39.81 5.89
C ASN A 64 14.38 39.92 4.37
N ILE A 65 14.65 38.84 3.65
CA ILE A 65 14.48 38.73 2.20
C ILE A 65 13.11 38.10 1.92
N PRO A 66 12.22 38.76 1.16
CA PRO A 66 10.96 38.18 0.76
C PRO A 66 11.15 36.92 -0.09
N ILE A 67 10.39 35.86 0.22
CA ILE A 67 10.45 34.59 -0.52
C ILE A 67 10.07 34.75 -1.99
N GLU A 68 9.16 35.66 -2.31
CA GLU A 68 8.74 35.97 -3.68
C GLU A 68 9.88 36.54 -4.50
N GLU A 69 10.74 37.37 -3.88
CA GLU A 69 11.90 37.92 -4.55
C GLU A 69 12.90 36.80 -4.89
N TYR A 70 13.19 35.93 -3.92
CA TYR A 70 14.03 34.75 -4.13
C TYR A 70 13.47 33.86 -5.24
N HIS A 71 12.17 33.55 -5.19
CA HIS A 71 11.48 32.75 -6.21
C HIS A 71 11.62 33.33 -7.61
N SER A 72 11.37 34.63 -7.77
CA SER A 72 11.42 35.30 -9.07
C SER A 72 12.82 35.28 -9.69
N GLN A 73 13.87 35.45 -8.89
CA GLN A 73 15.26 35.56 -9.36
C GLN A 73 15.98 34.22 -9.46
N VAL A 74 15.54 33.20 -8.72
CA VAL A 74 16.21 31.88 -8.70
C VAL A 74 15.49 30.85 -9.56
N PHE A 75 14.16 30.78 -9.44
CA PHE A 75 13.36 29.74 -10.09
C PHE A 75 12.69 30.23 -11.37
N ASP A 76 12.02 31.38 -11.35
CA ASP A 76 11.13 31.78 -12.46
C ASP A 76 11.87 32.12 -13.75
N ILE A 77 13.15 32.52 -13.65
CA ILE A 77 14.04 32.74 -14.79
C ILE A 77 14.49 31.44 -15.48
N VAL A 78 14.28 30.28 -14.86
CA VAL A 78 14.68 28.99 -15.42
C VAL A 78 13.54 28.39 -16.22
N ASN A 79 13.85 27.88 -17.41
CA ASN A 79 12.91 27.13 -18.24
C ASN A 79 13.17 25.61 -18.10
N PRO A 80 12.37 24.87 -17.32
CA PRO A 80 12.58 23.43 -17.11
C PRO A 80 12.55 22.59 -18.38
N LYS A 81 11.83 23.03 -19.45
CA LYS A 81 11.74 22.29 -20.72
C LYS A 81 13.10 22.14 -21.43
N VAL A 82 14.07 22.99 -21.12
CA VAL A 82 15.44 22.88 -21.65
C VAL A 82 16.16 21.65 -21.08
N TYR A 83 15.77 21.20 -19.89
CA TYR A 83 16.46 20.14 -19.14
C TYR A 83 15.63 18.86 -19.01
N LEU A 84 14.31 18.98 -19.01
CA LEU A 84 13.38 17.90 -18.73
C LEU A 84 12.56 17.56 -19.97
N ASN A 85 12.45 16.26 -20.23
CA ASN A 85 11.52 15.69 -21.21
C ASN A 85 10.32 15.07 -20.49
N LYS A 86 9.26 14.79 -21.26
CA LYS A 86 8.11 14.03 -20.76
C LYS A 86 8.59 12.68 -20.22
N ASP A 87 8.16 12.34 -19.02
CA ASP A 87 8.46 11.07 -18.38
C ASP A 87 7.22 10.17 -18.45
N ASN A 88 7.11 9.42 -19.54
CA ASN A 88 6.00 8.50 -19.77
C ASN A 88 5.98 7.35 -18.74
N SER A 89 7.14 6.98 -18.18
CA SER A 89 7.23 5.90 -17.19
C SER A 89 6.64 6.38 -15.87
N LEU A 90 7.09 7.54 -15.39
CA LEU A 90 6.55 8.20 -14.21
C LEU A 90 5.04 8.44 -14.34
N PHE A 91 4.56 8.93 -15.49
CA PHE A 91 3.13 9.11 -15.74
C PHE A 91 2.34 7.80 -15.57
N LYS A 92 2.83 6.70 -16.15
CA LYS A 92 2.18 5.37 -16.03
C LYS A 92 2.14 4.90 -14.58
N ILE A 93 3.23 5.09 -13.82
CA ILE A 93 3.31 4.69 -12.41
C ILE A 93 2.31 5.47 -11.56
N LEU A 94 2.31 6.81 -11.66
CA LEU A 94 1.39 7.66 -10.90
C LEU A 94 -0.07 7.39 -11.28
N LYS A 95 -0.35 7.14 -12.56
CA LYS A 95 -1.69 6.76 -13.01
C LYS A 95 -2.11 5.38 -12.48
N LYS A 96 -1.21 4.38 -12.52
CA LYS A 96 -1.48 3.00 -12.05
C LYS A 96 -1.74 2.95 -10.54
N LEU A 97 -1.09 3.82 -9.77
CA LEU A 97 -1.34 3.93 -8.33
C LEU A 97 -2.80 4.25 -8.00
N GLY A 98 -3.48 5.07 -8.83
CA GLY A 98 -4.89 5.44 -8.60
C GLY A 98 -5.12 6.20 -7.29
N ILE A 99 -4.06 6.75 -6.69
CA ILE A 99 -4.08 7.49 -5.43
C ILE A 99 -4.05 8.99 -5.72
N ARG A 100 -4.73 9.79 -4.90
CA ARG A 100 -4.70 11.26 -4.99
C ARG A 100 -3.29 11.77 -4.71
N ILE A 101 -2.80 12.68 -5.55
CA ILE A 101 -1.43 13.22 -5.47
C ILE A 101 -1.46 14.72 -5.21
N TYR A 102 -0.69 15.15 -4.23
CA TYR A 102 -0.28 16.54 -4.03
C TYR A 102 1.22 16.66 -4.31
N VAL A 103 1.62 17.80 -4.85
CA VAL A 103 3.03 18.18 -4.97
C VAL A 103 3.28 19.33 -4.02
N VAL A 104 4.31 19.22 -3.18
CA VAL A 104 4.72 20.27 -2.24
C VAL A 104 6.17 20.60 -2.52
N THR A 105 6.48 21.88 -2.71
CA THR A 105 7.80 22.31 -3.19
C THR A 105 8.26 23.57 -2.49
N SER A 106 9.58 23.72 -2.41
CA SER A 106 10.26 24.93 -1.97
C SER A 106 10.46 25.95 -3.09
N SER A 107 10.04 25.63 -4.32
CA SER A 107 10.11 26.51 -5.49
C SER A 107 8.85 27.35 -5.65
N SER A 108 8.90 28.30 -6.59
CA SER A 108 7.75 29.11 -6.95
C SER A 108 6.61 28.28 -7.54
N LYS A 109 5.38 28.80 -7.45
CA LYS A 109 4.20 28.15 -8.03
C LYS A 109 4.31 28.03 -9.57
N ASP A 110 4.88 29.03 -10.22
CA ASP A 110 5.00 29.06 -11.68
C ASP A 110 6.07 28.08 -12.16
N TYR A 111 7.25 28.07 -11.53
CA TYR A 111 8.29 27.09 -11.78
C TYR A 111 7.79 25.66 -11.55
N SER A 112 7.10 25.41 -10.44
CA SER A 112 6.52 24.11 -10.14
C SER A 112 5.59 23.62 -11.25
N LYS A 113 4.70 24.50 -11.73
CA LYS A 113 3.80 24.20 -12.85
C LYS A 113 4.58 23.89 -14.14
N LYS A 114 5.63 24.66 -14.44
CA LYS A 114 6.50 24.43 -15.61
C LYS A 114 7.19 23.07 -15.53
N VAL A 115 7.71 22.67 -14.36
CA VAL A 115 8.33 21.34 -14.15
C VAL A 115 7.31 20.23 -14.37
N LEU A 116 6.16 20.27 -13.70
CA LEU A 116 5.13 19.23 -13.82
C LEU A 116 4.60 19.10 -15.25
N THR A 117 4.49 20.22 -15.97
CA THR A 117 4.11 20.25 -17.39
C THR A 117 5.19 19.62 -18.27
N SER A 118 6.47 19.91 -18.00
CA SER A 118 7.60 19.36 -18.76
C SER A 118 7.72 17.85 -18.59
N LEU A 119 7.50 17.35 -17.37
CA LEU A 119 7.45 15.91 -17.08
C LEU A 119 6.17 15.22 -17.60
N GLY A 120 5.14 15.98 -17.99
CA GLY A 120 3.88 15.43 -18.51
C GLY A 120 2.92 14.90 -17.43
N ILE A 121 3.11 15.28 -16.16
CA ILE A 121 2.33 14.78 -15.01
C ILE A 121 1.45 15.84 -14.34
N TYR A 122 1.42 17.07 -14.86
CA TYR A 122 0.63 18.18 -14.28
C TYR A 122 -0.84 17.81 -14.04
N GLY A 123 -1.48 17.10 -14.97
CA GLY A 123 -2.89 16.69 -14.85
C GLY A 123 -3.15 15.55 -13.85
N LEU A 124 -2.12 14.89 -13.33
CA LEU A 124 -2.27 13.84 -12.32
C LEU A 124 -2.24 14.40 -10.89
N ALA A 125 -1.58 15.54 -10.68
CA ALA A 125 -1.54 16.18 -9.37
C ALA A 125 -2.83 16.96 -9.13
N LYS A 126 -3.50 16.71 -8.00
CA LYS A 126 -4.69 17.46 -7.59
C LYS A 126 -4.36 18.93 -7.35
N LYS A 127 -3.19 19.20 -6.75
CA LYS A 127 -2.66 20.54 -6.52
C LYS A 127 -1.14 20.49 -6.37
N SER A 128 -0.47 21.54 -6.84
CA SER A 128 0.89 21.87 -6.44
C SER A 128 0.87 23.05 -5.46
N ILE A 129 1.58 22.94 -4.34
CA ILE A 129 1.61 23.93 -3.27
C ILE A 129 3.07 24.30 -3.00
N SER A 130 3.38 25.58 -3.17
CA SER A 130 4.68 26.16 -2.83
C SER A 130 4.69 26.66 -1.39
N ILE A 131 5.86 26.60 -0.76
CA ILE A 131 6.15 27.36 0.46
C ILE A 131 6.03 28.86 0.14
N SER A 132 5.51 29.64 1.10
CA SER A 132 5.20 31.07 0.94
C SER A 132 5.29 31.78 2.30
N ASN A 133 5.17 33.11 2.33
CA ASN A 133 5.17 33.85 3.61
C ASN A 133 4.06 33.37 4.57
N GLU A 134 2.92 32.91 4.04
CA GLU A 134 1.79 32.36 4.81
C GLU A 134 2.01 30.92 5.29
N LYS A 135 2.95 30.19 4.66
CA LYS A 135 3.18 28.74 4.85
C LYS A 135 4.67 28.50 4.98
N GLN A 136 5.17 28.57 6.20
CA GLN A 136 6.60 28.75 6.45
C GLN A 136 7.39 27.44 6.34
N ASN A 137 6.73 26.29 6.47
CA ASN A 137 7.36 24.98 6.36
C ASN A 137 6.44 23.95 5.67
N LYS A 138 7.01 22.80 5.28
CA LYS A 138 6.24 21.74 4.61
C LYS A 138 5.26 21.04 5.54
N ILE A 139 5.56 20.94 6.84
CA ILE A 139 4.71 20.19 7.78
C ILE A 139 3.35 20.86 7.99
N GLU A 140 3.29 22.20 8.04
CA GLU A 140 2.05 22.98 8.02
C GLU A 140 1.21 22.65 6.78
N ILE A 141 1.84 22.62 5.60
CA ILE A 141 1.20 22.29 4.34
C ILE A 141 0.64 20.86 4.37
N TYR A 142 1.41 19.90 4.87
CA TYR A 142 0.96 18.50 5.00
C TYR A 142 -0.26 18.41 5.91
N ASN A 143 -0.23 19.13 7.03
CA ASN A 143 -1.33 19.17 8.01
C ASN A 143 -2.60 19.83 7.46
N GLU A 144 -2.49 20.86 6.63
CA GLU A 144 -3.64 21.42 5.91
C GLU A 144 -4.23 20.45 4.88
N ILE A 145 -3.37 19.72 4.14
CA ILE A 145 -3.81 18.74 3.15
C ILE A 145 -4.61 17.62 3.83
N ILE A 146 -4.13 17.06 4.94
CA ILE A 146 -4.85 15.98 5.63
C ILE A 146 -6.20 16.43 6.19
N LYS A 147 -6.28 17.67 6.70
CA LYS A 147 -7.54 18.28 7.17
C LYS A 147 -8.53 18.45 6.02
N THR A 148 -8.06 18.98 4.89
CA THR A 148 -8.87 19.19 3.68
C THR A 148 -9.39 17.87 3.12
N GLU A 149 -8.54 16.84 3.09
CA GLU A 149 -8.87 15.53 2.50
C GLU A 149 -9.57 14.58 3.46
N LYS A 150 -9.71 14.96 4.73
CA LYS A 150 -10.32 14.17 5.81
C LYS A 150 -9.69 12.78 5.94
N VAL A 151 -8.35 12.73 5.93
CA VAL A 151 -7.54 11.51 6.08
C VAL A 151 -6.63 11.60 7.31
N ASN A 152 -6.20 10.46 7.85
CA ASN A 152 -5.21 10.41 8.94
C ASN A 152 -3.77 10.38 8.39
N SER A 153 -2.79 10.90 9.13
CA SER A 153 -1.37 10.90 8.72
C SER A 153 -0.85 9.48 8.36
N LYS A 154 -1.32 8.42 9.04
CA LYS A 154 -0.96 7.03 8.73
C LYS A 154 -1.49 6.53 7.38
N GLU A 155 -2.45 7.22 6.78
CA GLU A 155 -3.03 6.95 5.46
C GLU A 155 -2.39 7.80 4.35
N VAL A 156 -1.39 8.61 4.70
CA VAL A 156 -0.69 9.50 3.80
C VAL A 156 0.78 9.09 3.70
N CYS A 157 1.32 9.09 2.49
CA CYS A 157 2.73 8.84 2.24
C CYS A 157 3.41 10.10 1.69
N ILE A 158 4.45 10.55 2.40
CA ILE A 158 5.35 11.61 1.96
C ILE A 158 6.52 10.98 1.21
N VAL A 159 6.88 11.52 0.06
CA VAL A 159 8.00 11.07 -0.75
C VAL A 159 8.93 12.25 -0.98
N GLY A 160 10.20 12.09 -0.65
CA GLY A 160 11.21 13.15 -0.79
C GLY A 160 12.62 12.59 -0.98
N ASP A 161 13.55 13.42 -1.42
CA ASP A 161 14.96 13.04 -1.57
C ASP A 161 15.83 13.51 -0.39
N ASN A 162 15.29 14.32 0.52
CA ASN A 162 15.99 14.80 1.70
C ASN A 162 15.30 14.40 3.01
N TRP A 163 16.03 13.66 3.86
CA TRP A 163 15.52 13.22 5.15
C TRP A 163 15.17 14.39 6.07
N ASP A 164 16.08 15.34 6.23
CA ASP A 164 15.96 16.40 7.22
C ASP A 164 14.87 17.42 6.87
N THR A 165 14.71 17.74 5.58
CA THR A 165 13.76 18.79 5.16
C THR A 165 12.39 18.25 4.74
N ASP A 166 12.30 17.00 4.25
CA ASP A 166 11.04 16.50 3.71
C ASP A 166 10.38 15.46 4.61
N LEU A 167 11.17 14.65 5.32
CA LEU A 167 10.69 13.38 5.88
C LEU A 167 10.80 13.25 7.39
N ARG A 168 11.76 13.89 8.06
CA ARG A 168 12.01 13.73 9.50
C ARG A 168 10.79 14.15 10.33
N GLU A 169 10.35 15.39 10.18
CA GLU A 169 9.17 15.93 10.89
C GLU A 169 7.89 15.18 10.49
N ALA A 170 7.72 14.88 9.19
CA ALA A 170 6.61 14.05 8.72
C ALA A 170 6.60 12.66 9.39
N LYS A 171 7.77 12.06 9.63
CA LYS A 171 7.85 10.76 10.29
C LYS A 171 7.40 10.86 11.75
N GLU A 172 7.82 11.91 12.45
CA GLU A 172 7.48 12.20 13.85
C GLU A 172 5.96 12.43 14.01
N GLU A 173 5.33 13.12 13.05
CA GLU A 173 3.87 13.34 12.97
C GLU A 173 3.07 12.10 12.50
N GLY A 174 3.75 10.96 12.31
CA GLY A 174 3.12 9.66 12.06
C GLY A 174 2.79 9.36 10.59
N PHE A 175 3.26 10.17 9.65
CA PHE A 175 3.14 9.89 8.22
C PHE A 175 3.95 8.65 7.80
N LYS A 176 3.53 8.00 6.72
CA LYS A 176 4.41 7.08 6.00
C LYS A 176 5.40 7.90 5.18
N THR A 177 6.66 7.48 5.13
CA THR A 177 7.72 8.23 4.47
C THR A 177 8.51 7.32 3.54
N VAL A 178 8.85 7.84 2.36
CA VAL A 178 9.68 7.19 1.36
C VAL A 178 10.80 8.14 0.97
N LEU A 179 12.04 7.75 1.25
CA LEU A 179 13.24 8.48 0.83
C LEU A 179 13.67 8.02 -0.56
N ILE A 180 13.99 8.94 -1.45
CA ILE A 180 14.63 8.63 -2.73
C ILE A 180 16.14 8.84 -2.59
N GLY A 181 16.93 7.77 -2.54
CA GLY A 181 18.36 7.83 -2.18
C GLY A 181 19.16 6.57 -2.54
N GLU A 182 20.45 6.58 -2.19
CA GLU A 182 21.39 5.48 -2.51
C GLU A 182 22.07 4.83 -1.28
N LYS A 183 21.99 5.42 -0.07
CA LYS A 183 22.67 4.93 1.14
C LYS A 183 21.69 4.43 2.20
N ASP A 184 21.91 3.20 2.69
CA ASP A 184 21.11 2.55 3.72
C ASP A 184 21.39 3.16 5.10
N GLU A 185 20.46 4.00 5.56
CA GLU A 185 20.07 4.15 6.97
C GLU A 185 18.66 4.78 6.98
N LYS A 186 17.80 4.30 7.90
CA LYS A 186 16.34 4.55 8.00
C LYS A 186 15.94 5.96 7.53
N PRO A 187 14.96 6.12 6.60
CA PRO A 187 13.64 5.45 6.49
C PRO A 187 13.50 4.42 5.33
N PHE A 188 12.25 4.01 5.01
CA PHE A 188 11.95 3.22 3.82
C PHE A 188 12.46 3.96 2.57
N MET A 189 13.34 3.34 1.80
CA MET A 189 14.07 4.00 0.72
C MET A 189 13.86 3.30 -0.62
N ILE A 190 13.74 4.11 -1.67
CA ILE A 190 13.75 3.68 -3.07
C ILE A 190 14.88 4.39 -3.82
N LYS A 191 15.37 3.79 -4.90
CA LYS A 191 16.46 4.40 -5.69
C LYS A 191 15.95 5.52 -6.57
N SER A 192 14.75 5.37 -7.13
CA SER A 192 14.13 6.33 -8.01
C SER A 192 12.64 6.45 -7.71
N ILE A 193 12.03 7.58 -8.05
CA ILE A 193 10.57 7.76 -8.05
C ILE A 193 9.86 6.68 -8.89
N HIS A 194 10.57 6.06 -9.84
CA HIS A 194 10.05 4.96 -10.64
C HIS A 194 9.76 3.67 -9.85
N ASP A 195 10.35 3.52 -8.66
CA ASP A 195 10.11 2.37 -7.78
C ASP A 195 8.98 2.66 -6.77
N LEU A 196 8.32 3.82 -6.86
CA LEU A 196 7.31 4.27 -5.91
C LEU A 196 6.14 3.29 -5.78
N LEU A 197 5.75 2.62 -6.88
CA LEU A 197 4.70 1.61 -6.85
C LEU A 197 5.01 0.50 -5.83
N SER A 198 6.29 0.11 -5.69
CA SER A 198 6.73 -0.89 -4.71
C SER A 198 6.48 -0.43 -3.30
N ALA A 199 6.90 0.82 -3.05
CA ALA A 199 6.89 1.42 -1.74
C ALA A 199 5.45 1.49 -1.23
N ILE A 200 4.56 1.96 -2.08
CA ILE A 200 3.15 2.10 -1.75
C ILE A 200 2.47 0.74 -1.60
N ASN A 201 2.76 -0.22 -2.49
CA ASN A 201 2.24 -1.58 -2.34
C ASN A 201 2.66 -2.20 -1.01
N GLN A 202 3.91 -2.02 -0.59
CA GLN A 202 4.39 -2.51 0.72
C GLN A 202 3.67 -1.90 1.91
N PHE A 203 3.27 -0.62 1.86
CA PHE A 203 2.43 -0.02 2.90
C PHE A 203 0.97 -0.46 2.85
N ASN A 204 0.54 -0.94 1.69
CA ASN A 204 -0.83 -1.35 1.42
C ASN A 204 -1.06 -2.84 1.62
N TYR A 205 0.00 -3.65 1.67
CA TYR A 205 -0.16 -5.06 1.96
C TYR A 205 -0.81 -5.25 3.32
N PRO A 206 -1.90 -6.02 3.38
CA PRO A 206 -2.42 -6.44 4.67
C PRO A 206 -1.28 -7.16 5.40
N LYS A 207 -1.17 -6.90 6.70
CA LYS A 207 -0.30 -7.73 7.53
C LYS A 207 -0.74 -9.18 7.32
N ILE A 208 0.22 -10.06 7.06
CA ILE A 208 -0.05 -11.46 6.76
C ILE A 208 0.13 -12.29 8.02
N GLU A 209 -0.81 -13.19 8.26
CA GLU A 209 -0.72 -14.21 9.29
C GLU A 209 -0.51 -15.57 8.61
N PHE A 210 0.69 -16.13 8.75
CA PHE A 210 1.00 -17.46 8.22
C PHE A 210 0.57 -18.54 9.22
N PHE A 211 -0.12 -19.55 8.72
CA PHE A 211 -0.57 -20.72 9.48
C PHE A 211 0.28 -21.94 9.12
N ASN A 212 0.65 -22.72 10.12
CA ASN A 212 1.24 -24.05 9.96
C ASN A 212 0.19 -25.13 10.27
N TRP A 213 0.49 -26.38 9.91
CA TRP A 213 -0.42 -27.51 10.11
C TRP A 213 -0.79 -27.71 11.59
N GLU A 214 0.18 -27.59 12.50
CA GLU A 214 -0.07 -27.72 13.95
C GLU A 214 -1.12 -26.71 14.45
N LYS A 215 -1.05 -25.45 14.00
CA LYS A 215 -2.04 -24.42 14.33
C LYS A 215 -3.39 -24.75 13.72
N VAL A 216 -3.43 -25.26 12.49
CA VAL A 216 -4.68 -25.71 11.85
C VAL A 216 -5.33 -26.86 12.64
N GLU A 217 -4.56 -27.88 13.05
CA GLU A 217 -5.06 -29.00 13.85
C GLU A 217 -5.64 -28.56 15.19
N LYS A 218 -5.00 -27.61 15.86
CA LYS A 218 -5.51 -26.99 17.10
C LYS A 218 -6.85 -26.29 16.86
N ILE A 219 -6.97 -25.54 15.76
CA ILE A 219 -8.22 -24.84 15.41
C ILE A 219 -9.33 -25.85 15.11
N VAL A 220 -9.05 -26.88 14.31
CA VAL A 220 -10.02 -27.93 13.96
C VAL A 220 -10.50 -28.66 15.21
N THR A 221 -9.59 -29.04 16.11
CA THR A 221 -9.94 -29.72 17.38
C THR A 221 -10.83 -28.85 18.27
N LYS A 222 -10.54 -27.54 18.37
CA LYS A 222 -11.39 -26.59 19.08
C LYS A 222 -12.79 -26.52 18.46
N LEU A 223 -12.87 -26.34 17.15
CA LEU A 223 -14.12 -26.22 16.40
C LEU A 223 -15.00 -27.48 16.53
N GLU A 224 -14.39 -28.66 16.47
CA GLU A 224 -15.08 -29.93 16.70
C GLU A 224 -15.78 -29.95 18.07
N GLY A 225 -15.05 -29.56 19.13
CA GLY A 225 -15.59 -29.46 20.49
C GLY A 225 -16.74 -28.46 20.62
N GLU A 226 -16.64 -27.30 19.97
CA GLU A 226 -17.70 -26.28 19.93
C GLU A 226 -18.96 -26.79 19.20
N ILE A 227 -18.79 -27.44 18.05
CA ILE A 227 -19.91 -28.00 17.28
C ILE A 227 -20.63 -29.07 18.10
N LYS A 228 -19.90 -30.02 18.71
CA LYS A 228 -20.48 -31.05 19.59
C LYS A 228 -21.20 -30.46 20.78
N SER A 229 -20.62 -29.44 21.43
CA SER A 229 -21.23 -28.76 22.58
C SER A 229 -22.51 -28.01 22.23
N SER A 230 -22.64 -27.55 20.97
CA SER A 230 -23.85 -26.89 20.49
C SER A 230 -25.05 -27.82 20.28
N LYS A 231 -24.88 -29.14 20.48
CA LYS A 231 -25.87 -30.19 20.22
C LYS A 231 -26.37 -30.21 18.76
N PHE A 232 -25.55 -29.70 17.84
CA PHE A 232 -25.78 -29.81 16.41
C PHE A 232 -25.08 -31.05 15.88
N TYR A 233 -25.87 -32.00 15.39
CA TYR A 233 -25.38 -33.25 14.80
C TYR A 233 -25.69 -33.20 13.30
N PRO A 234 -24.72 -32.84 12.46
CA PRO A 234 -24.93 -32.79 11.02
C PRO A 234 -25.12 -34.20 10.46
N ASP A 235 -26.02 -34.32 9.48
CA ASP A 235 -26.18 -35.52 8.66
C ASP A 235 -25.21 -35.53 7.47
N LEU A 236 -24.74 -34.35 7.06
CA LEU A 236 -23.94 -34.13 5.87
C LEU A 236 -22.97 -32.97 6.07
N LEU A 237 -21.75 -33.11 5.54
CA LEU A 237 -20.79 -32.03 5.45
C LEU A 237 -20.75 -31.47 4.03
N VAL A 238 -20.67 -30.15 3.88
CA VAL A 238 -20.50 -29.49 2.59
C VAL A 238 -19.27 -28.60 2.65
N GLY A 239 -18.21 -28.97 1.93
CA GLY A 239 -17.01 -28.14 1.80
C GLY A 239 -17.14 -27.12 0.66
N VAL A 240 -16.80 -25.86 0.93
CA VAL A 240 -16.72 -24.83 -0.10
C VAL A 240 -15.40 -25.00 -0.87
N ALA A 241 -15.50 -25.40 -2.13
CA ALA A 241 -14.33 -25.55 -2.96
C ALA A 241 -13.78 -24.17 -3.39
N ARG A 242 -12.45 -24.01 -3.41
CA ARG A 242 -11.44 -25.08 -3.33
C ARG A 242 -10.79 -25.22 -1.95
N ASP A 243 -10.51 -24.11 -1.29
CA ASP A 243 -9.67 -24.12 -0.09
C ASP A 243 -10.38 -24.68 1.14
N GLY A 244 -11.71 -24.51 1.24
CA GLY A 244 -12.56 -25.10 2.27
C GLY A 244 -12.63 -26.64 2.25
N LEU A 245 -12.15 -27.31 1.20
CA LEU A 245 -12.10 -28.77 1.12
C LEU A 245 -11.17 -29.39 2.17
N ILE A 246 -10.06 -28.72 2.49
CA ILE A 246 -9.08 -29.24 3.45
C ILE A 246 -9.62 -29.15 4.88
N PRO A 247 -10.11 -27.99 5.35
CA PRO A 247 -10.85 -27.92 6.61
C PRO A 247 -12.00 -28.93 6.67
N ALA A 248 -12.75 -29.10 5.58
CA ALA A 248 -13.85 -30.06 5.53
C ALA A 248 -13.38 -31.51 5.74
N LYS A 249 -12.29 -31.94 5.09
CA LYS A 249 -11.74 -33.28 5.30
C LYS A 249 -11.20 -33.47 6.72
N LEU A 250 -10.52 -32.45 7.28
CA LEU A 250 -9.96 -32.51 8.63
C LEU A 250 -11.07 -32.58 9.69
N ILE A 251 -12.13 -31.80 9.53
CA ILE A 251 -13.31 -31.87 10.41
C ILE A 251 -14.00 -33.23 10.23
N ASN A 252 -14.20 -33.71 8.99
CA ASN A 252 -14.84 -35.00 8.77
C ASN A 252 -14.11 -36.17 9.45
N ASP A 253 -12.78 -36.13 9.46
CA ASP A 253 -11.94 -37.11 10.14
C ASP A 253 -12.26 -37.22 11.64
N LYS A 254 -12.61 -36.09 12.27
CA LYS A 254 -13.04 -36.01 13.67
C LYS A 254 -14.51 -36.41 13.88
N PHE A 255 -15.34 -36.31 12.84
CA PHE A 255 -16.77 -36.61 12.84
C PHE A 255 -17.08 -37.93 12.14
N SER A 256 -16.52 -39.04 12.63
CA SER A 256 -16.90 -40.42 12.25
C SER A 256 -17.16 -40.67 10.75
N ASN A 257 -16.45 -39.96 9.85
CA ASN A 257 -16.59 -40.05 8.39
C ASN A 257 -18.02 -39.90 7.86
N LEU A 258 -18.68 -38.80 8.20
CA LEU A 258 -19.91 -38.37 7.53
C LEU A 258 -19.69 -38.19 6.01
N ASP A 259 -20.80 -38.27 5.27
CA ASP A 259 -20.82 -37.93 3.86
C ASP A 259 -20.33 -36.48 3.66
N LEU A 260 -19.31 -36.32 2.82
CA LEU A 260 -18.77 -35.02 2.43
C LEU A 260 -19.17 -34.73 0.98
N ARG A 261 -19.78 -33.57 0.76
CA ARG A 261 -20.11 -33.02 -0.55
C ARG A 261 -19.39 -31.70 -0.76
N ILE A 262 -19.39 -31.23 -2.00
CA ILE A 262 -18.62 -30.07 -2.44
C ILE A 262 -19.58 -29.08 -3.09
N VAL A 263 -19.38 -27.80 -2.81
CA VAL A 263 -20.03 -26.71 -3.55
C VAL A 263 -18.95 -25.79 -4.10
N PHE A 264 -19.04 -25.42 -5.37
CA PHE A 264 -18.14 -24.42 -5.95
C PHE A 264 -18.77 -23.05 -5.86
N CYS A 265 -18.00 -22.10 -5.33
CA CYS A 265 -18.41 -20.70 -5.27
C CYS A 265 -17.36 -19.84 -5.98
N ARG A 266 -17.74 -19.23 -7.11
CA ARG A 266 -16.86 -18.31 -7.85
C ARG A 266 -17.31 -16.87 -7.63
N ARG A 267 -16.38 -16.03 -7.21
CA ARG A 267 -16.53 -14.57 -7.25
C ARG A 267 -15.74 -14.04 -8.45
N TYR A 268 -16.44 -13.43 -9.41
CA TYR A 268 -15.79 -12.71 -10.49
C TYR A 268 -15.49 -11.29 -10.04
N TYR A 269 -14.24 -10.85 -10.23
CA TYR A 269 -13.83 -9.48 -9.99
C TYR A 269 -13.69 -8.79 -11.34
N ASN A 270 -14.68 -7.98 -11.73
CA ASN A 270 -14.72 -7.26 -13.01
C ASN A 270 -14.30 -5.80 -12.88
N GLY A 271 -13.45 -5.48 -11.91
CA GLY A 271 -12.75 -4.19 -11.81
C GLY A 271 -13.61 -2.98 -11.38
N PHE A 272 -14.95 -3.08 -11.41
CA PHE A 272 -15.86 -1.97 -11.08
C PHE A 272 -16.94 -2.32 -10.06
N SER A 273 -17.28 -3.60 -9.87
CA SER A 273 -18.18 -4.08 -8.83
C SER A 273 -17.82 -5.52 -8.43
N ARG A 274 -18.23 -5.96 -7.23
CA ARG A 274 -18.17 -7.38 -6.85
C ARG A 274 -19.48 -8.02 -7.32
N GLU A 275 -19.44 -8.84 -8.36
CA GLU A 275 -20.63 -9.61 -8.77
C GLU A 275 -21.12 -10.53 -7.65
N ASN A 276 -22.41 -10.86 -7.68
CA ASN A 276 -22.99 -11.90 -6.84
C ASN A 276 -22.23 -13.23 -7.10
N PRO A 277 -21.80 -13.96 -6.05
CA PRO A 277 -21.11 -15.23 -6.23
C PRO A 277 -21.98 -16.21 -7.02
N LYS A 278 -21.38 -16.85 -8.03
CA LYS A 278 -22.02 -17.95 -8.77
C LYS A 278 -21.76 -19.25 -8.00
N ILE A 279 -22.84 -19.88 -7.55
CA ILE A 279 -22.81 -21.11 -6.76
C ILE A 279 -23.17 -22.26 -7.71
N GLN A 280 -22.28 -23.24 -7.86
CA GLN A 280 -22.54 -24.46 -8.62
C GLN A 280 -22.89 -25.58 -7.64
N THR A 281 -24.08 -26.15 -7.83
CA THR A 281 -24.69 -27.11 -6.90
C THR A 281 -24.80 -28.51 -7.48
N ASP A 282 -24.20 -28.77 -8.64
CA ASP A 282 -24.31 -30.05 -9.37
C ASP A 282 -23.80 -31.26 -8.54
N MET A 283 -22.92 -31.00 -7.57
CA MET A 283 -22.36 -32.00 -6.66
C MET A 283 -23.16 -32.17 -5.35
N LEU A 284 -24.33 -31.53 -5.25
CA LEU A 284 -25.20 -31.56 -4.06
C LEU A 284 -26.43 -32.42 -4.32
N GLU A 285 -26.27 -33.74 -4.23
CA GLU A 285 -27.36 -34.71 -4.30
C GLU A 285 -27.87 -35.10 -2.91
N ASN A 286 -29.17 -35.43 -2.83
CA ASN A 286 -29.80 -36.00 -1.63
C ASN A 286 -29.69 -35.14 -0.35
N ILE A 287 -29.68 -33.82 -0.49
CA ILE A 287 -29.55 -32.88 0.64
C ILE A 287 -30.88 -32.51 1.32
N LYS A 288 -32.02 -32.97 0.76
CA LYS A 288 -33.35 -32.65 1.28
C LYS A 288 -33.56 -33.22 2.68
N SER A 289 -34.10 -32.40 3.57
CA SER A 289 -34.36 -32.72 4.98
C SER A 289 -33.12 -33.10 5.80
N LYS A 290 -31.91 -32.78 5.31
CA LYS A 290 -30.64 -33.01 6.03
C LYS A 290 -30.19 -31.78 6.82
N LYS A 291 -29.58 -32.01 7.97
CA LYS A 291 -28.80 -31.02 8.71
C LYS A 291 -27.40 -30.96 8.11
N ILE A 292 -26.99 -29.78 7.65
CA ILE A 292 -25.73 -29.60 6.93
C ILE A 292 -24.77 -28.77 7.76
N LEU A 293 -23.53 -29.22 7.86
CA LEU A 293 -22.41 -28.38 8.28
C LEU A 293 -21.67 -27.88 7.03
N LEU A 294 -21.80 -26.58 6.74
CA LEU A 294 -21.10 -25.89 5.67
C LEU A 294 -19.70 -25.46 6.15
N ILE A 295 -18.65 -25.80 5.42
CA ILE A 295 -17.27 -25.65 5.87
C ILE A 295 -16.47 -24.85 4.84
N ASP A 296 -15.81 -23.78 5.28
CA ASP A 296 -14.88 -22.97 4.47
C ASP A 296 -13.59 -22.67 5.25
N ASP A 297 -12.54 -22.19 4.59
CA ASP A 297 -11.29 -21.85 5.27
C ASP A 297 -11.33 -20.43 5.87
N VAL A 298 -11.72 -19.43 5.07
CA VAL A 298 -11.71 -18.01 5.44
C VAL A 298 -13.06 -17.34 5.16
N GLU A 299 -13.54 -16.60 6.15
CA GLU A 299 -14.61 -15.63 5.98
C GLU A 299 -14.06 -14.19 5.96
N ASP A 300 -14.15 -13.52 4.81
CA ASP A 300 -13.79 -12.11 4.73
C ASP A 300 -14.88 -11.16 5.24
N ASN A 301 -16.08 -11.31 4.67
CA ASN A 301 -17.22 -10.43 4.90
C ASN A 301 -18.54 -11.18 5.09
N GLY A 302 -18.48 -12.51 5.19
CA GLY A 302 -19.64 -13.37 5.43
C GLY A 302 -20.61 -13.55 4.26
N ILE A 303 -20.44 -12.83 3.14
CA ILE A 303 -21.38 -12.90 2.00
C ILE A 303 -21.35 -14.29 1.33
N THR A 304 -20.18 -14.94 1.26
CA THR A 304 -20.05 -16.28 0.65
C THR A 304 -20.83 -17.31 1.46
N ILE A 305 -20.53 -17.40 2.76
CA ILE A 305 -21.19 -18.31 3.70
C ILE A 305 -22.71 -18.07 3.70
N GLN A 306 -23.14 -16.82 3.79
CA GLN A 306 -24.56 -16.47 3.79
C GLN A 306 -25.28 -16.98 2.54
N LYS A 307 -24.72 -16.71 1.35
CA LYS A 307 -25.39 -17.09 0.08
C LYS A 307 -25.42 -18.59 -0.16
N ILE A 308 -24.37 -19.31 0.24
CA ILE A 308 -24.36 -20.77 0.14
C ILE A 308 -25.37 -21.35 1.15
N ARG A 309 -25.45 -20.81 2.37
CA ARG A 309 -26.45 -21.21 3.36
C ARG A 309 -27.88 -21.03 2.81
N GLU A 310 -28.19 -19.85 2.28
CA GLU A 310 -29.48 -19.56 1.63
C GLU A 310 -29.76 -20.55 0.51
N LYS A 311 -28.77 -20.83 -0.36
CA LYS A 311 -28.95 -21.78 -1.46
C LYS A 311 -29.20 -23.22 -1.00
N LEU A 312 -28.52 -23.67 0.05
CA LEU A 312 -28.72 -25.01 0.61
C LEU A 312 -30.12 -25.17 1.22
N LEU A 313 -30.62 -24.13 1.88
CA LEU A 313 -31.99 -24.10 2.42
C LEU A 313 -33.03 -24.10 1.29
N GLU A 314 -32.82 -23.33 0.22
CA GLU A 314 -33.69 -23.35 -0.98
C GLU A 314 -33.78 -24.75 -1.62
N LEU A 315 -32.68 -25.51 -1.61
CA LEU A 315 -32.63 -26.88 -2.12
C LEU A 315 -33.22 -27.92 -1.15
N GLY A 316 -33.75 -27.47 -0.01
CA GLY A 316 -34.52 -28.29 0.92
C GLY A 316 -33.75 -28.84 2.12
N ALA A 317 -32.55 -28.34 2.41
CA ALA A 317 -31.87 -28.67 3.68
C ALA A 317 -32.74 -28.30 4.89
N LEU A 318 -32.74 -29.13 5.93
CA LEU A 318 -33.54 -28.92 7.14
C LEU A 318 -32.95 -27.80 8.01
N GLU A 319 -31.63 -27.80 8.17
CA GLU A 319 -30.89 -26.84 8.98
C GLU A 319 -29.48 -26.73 8.39
N VAL A 320 -28.91 -25.53 8.34
CA VAL A 320 -27.55 -25.31 7.84
C VAL A 320 -26.79 -24.46 8.84
N LYS A 321 -25.82 -25.07 9.52
CA LYS A 321 -24.80 -24.34 10.28
C LYS A 321 -23.51 -24.28 9.49
N SER A 322 -22.67 -23.30 9.77
CA SER A 322 -21.40 -23.13 9.06
C SER A 322 -20.22 -22.92 9.99
N VAL A 323 -19.05 -23.36 9.53
CA VAL A 323 -17.79 -23.22 10.22
C VAL A 323 -16.72 -22.65 9.30
N VAL A 324 -15.90 -21.75 9.84
CA VAL A 324 -14.70 -21.22 9.18
C VAL A 324 -13.50 -21.29 10.11
N LEU A 325 -12.30 -21.56 9.56
CA LEU A 325 -11.08 -21.57 10.37
C LEU A 325 -10.67 -20.17 10.80
N TYR A 326 -10.86 -19.18 9.92
CA TYR A 326 -10.51 -17.78 10.18
C TYR A 326 -11.59 -16.83 9.69
N SER A 327 -11.93 -15.81 10.48
CA SER A 327 -12.80 -14.72 10.05
C SER A 327 -12.09 -13.37 10.17
N ARG A 328 -12.14 -12.59 9.09
CA ARG A 328 -11.75 -11.18 9.04
C ARG A 328 -12.94 -10.23 9.23
N ALA A 329 -14.15 -10.78 9.29
CA ALA A 329 -15.35 -9.99 9.47
C ALA A 329 -15.41 -9.45 10.91
N LYS A 330 -15.74 -8.16 11.08
CA LYS A 330 -16.01 -7.58 12.42
C LYS A 330 -17.12 -8.33 13.16
N LYS A 331 -18.10 -8.83 12.39
CA LYS A 331 -19.16 -9.71 12.85
C LYS A 331 -19.29 -10.82 11.81
N SER A 332 -19.01 -12.05 12.25
CA SER A 332 -19.07 -13.23 11.38
C SER A 332 -20.52 -13.62 11.10
N ASN A 333 -20.78 -14.11 9.88
CA ASN A 333 -22.01 -14.79 9.51
C ASN A 333 -21.92 -16.30 9.73
N ALA A 334 -20.74 -16.83 10.07
CA ALA A 334 -20.56 -18.23 10.41
C ALA A 334 -20.99 -18.53 11.85
N ASP A 335 -21.52 -19.73 12.06
CA ASP A 335 -21.97 -20.19 13.39
C ASP A 335 -20.79 -20.56 14.29
N PHE A 336 -19.72 -21.10 13.70
CA PHE A 336 -18.49 -21.48 14.40
C PHE A 336 -17.27 -20.85 13.72
N VAL A 337 -16.41 -20.21 14.51
CA VAL A 337 -15.24 -19.49 14.02
C VAL A 337 -14.02 -19.89 14.81
N GLY A 338 -13.01 -20.42 14.11
CA GLY A 338 -11.77 -20.85 14.75
C GLY A 338 -11.03 -19.69 15.41
N ILE A 339 -10.68 -18.70 14.59
CA ILE A 339 -9.99 -17.46 14.97
C ILE A 339 -10.64 -16.25 14.31
N ILE A 340 -10.80 -15.17 15.07
CA ILE A 340 -11.18 -13.87 14.54
C ILE A 340 -9.94 -12.99 14.51
N GLY A 341 -9.64 -12.41 13.35
CA GLY A 341 -8.50 -11.52 13.17
C GLY A 341 -8.73 -10.46 12.11
N LYS A 342 -7.67 -9.72 11.78
CA LYS A 342 -7.71 -8.63 10.77
C LYS A 342 -6.66 -8.79 9.68
N ASP A 343 -5.73 -9.70 9.89
CA ASP A 343 -4.58 -9.95 9.05
C ASP A 343 -5.00 -10.90 7.91
N PHE A 344 -4.30 -10.88 6.78
CA PHE A 344 -4.57 -11.80 5.68
C PHE A 344 -4.01 -13.19 6.03
N ALA A 345 -4.89 -14.19 6.14
CA ALA A 345 -4.49 -15.53 6.53
C ALA A 345 -3.94 -16.31 5.32
N ILE A 346 -2.71 -16.81 5.45
CA ILE A 346 -2.13 -17.76 4.48
C ILE A 346 -1.99 -19.11 5.16
N PHE A 347 -2.71 -20.10 4.63
CA PHE A 347 -2.68 -21.49 5.07
C PHE A 347 -1.65 -22.32 4.30
N PRO A 348 -1.27 -23.50 4.83
CA PRO A 348 -0.32 -24.38 4.13
C PRO A 348 -0.72 -24.75 2.70
N TRP A 349 -2.03 -24.83 2.41
CA TRP A 349 -2.55 -25.26 1.12
C TRP A 349 -2.66 -24.15 0.06
N ASN A 350 -2.84 -22.90 0.48
CA ASN A 350 -2.95 -21.77 -0.46
C ASN A 350 -1.64 -20.96 -0.58
N LYS A 351 -0.61 -21.24 0.23
CA LYS A 351 0.66 -20.48 0.24
C LYS A 351 1.28 -20.24 -1.14
N PHE A 352 1.26 -21.23 -2.04
CA PHE A 352 1.85 -21.11 -3.37
C PHE A 352 0.94 -20.38 -4.35
N GLN A 353 -0.37 -20.44 -4.15
CA GLN A 353 -1.32 -19.64 -4.91
C GLN A 353 -1.09 -18.16 -4.59
N GLU A 354 -1.07 -17.82 -3.30
CA GLU A 354 -0.85 -16.44 -2.85
C GLU A 354 0.53 -15.93 -3.28
N LEU A 355 1.57 -16.74 -3.12
CA LEU A 355 2.92 -16.39 -3.56
C LEU A 355 3.01 -16.08 -5.06
N ARG A 356 2.30 -16.84 -5.91
CA ARG A 356 2.21 -16.55 -7.35
C ARG A 356 1.45 -15.25 -7.62
N GLU A 357 0.34 -15.01 -6.93
CA GLU A 357 -0.40 -13.74 -7.06
C GLU A 357 0.52 -12.53 -6.78
N PHE A 358 1.30 -12.60 -5.69
CA PHE A 358 2.31 -11.59 -5.42
C PHE A 358 3.34 -11.47 -6.55
N LEU A 359 3.88 -12.57 -7.08
CA LEU A 359 4.94 -12.55 -8.09
C LEU A 359 4.48 -12.06 -9.47
N ASP A 360 3.32 -12.52 -9.89
CA ASP A 360 2.81 -12.44 -11.27
C ASP A 360 1.86 -11.26 -11.49
N VAL A 361 1.28 -10.73 -10.41
CA VAL A 361 0.33 -9.61 -10.49
C VAL A 361 0.89 -8.40 -9.76
N GLU A 362 1.13 -8.52 -8.46
CA GLU A 362 1.40 -7.35 -7.63
C GLU A 362 2.84 -6.84 -7.74
N LEU A 363 3.77 -7.79 -7.84
CA LEU A 363 5.20 -7.54 -7.96
C LEU A 363 5.71 -7.74 -9.39
N LEU A 364 4.81 -7.87 -10.38
CA LEU A 364 5.18 -8.19 -11.76
C LEU A 364 6.28 -7.27 -12.31
N SER A 365 6.17 -5.96 -12.06
CA SER A 365 7.08 -4.93 -12.56
C SER A 365 8.41 -4.82 -11.82
N PHE A 366 8.62 -5.60 -10.75
CA PHE A 366 9.83 -5.52 -9.94
C PHE A 366 10.95 -6.38 -10.49
N PRO A 367 12.22 -5.92 -10.43
CA PRO A 367 13.36 -6.79 -10.64
C PRO A 367 13.30 -7.98 -9.68
N GLU A 368 13.71 -9.17 -10.14
CA GLU A 368 13.63 -10.41 -9.37
C GLU A 368 14.28 -10.31 -7.98
N LYS A 369 15.46 -9.68 -7.91
CA LYS A 369 16.18 -9.43 -6.66
C LYS A 369 15.34 -8.63 -5.65
N GLU A 370 14.51 -7.70 -6.12
CA GLU A 370 13.61 -6.93 -5.28
C GLU A 370 12.37 -7.72 -4.88
N LYS A 371 11.77 -8.50 -5.81
CA LYS A 371 10.66 -9.41 -5.48
C LYS A 371 11.02 -10.30 -4.30
N ILE A 372 12.20 -10.93 -4.35
CA ILE A 372 12.70 -11.82 -3.30
C ILE A 372 12.83 -11.09 -1.97
N LYS A 373 13.43 -9.89 -1.95
CA LYS A 373 13.58 -9.10 -0.72
C LYS A 373 12.23 -8.74 -0.09
N ILE A 374 11.27 -8.34 -0.91
CA ILE A 374 9.93 -7.95 -0.47
C ILE A 374 9.19 -9.15 0.12
N LEU A 375 9.19 -10.28 -0.58
CA LEU A 375 8.49 -11.49 -0.16
C LEU A 375 9.07 -12.10 1.13
N ILE A 376 10.40 -12.07 1.30
CA ILE A 376 11.05 -12.46 2.57
C ILE A 376 10.57 -11.56 3.71
N LYS A 377 10.49 -10.25 3.48
CA LYS A 377 10.03 -9.28 4.49
C LYS A 377 8.55 -9.45 4.84
N ILE A 378 7.73 -9.85 3.86
CA ILE A 378 6.32 -10.19 4.06
C ILE A 378 6.17 -11.46 4.92
N GLY A 379 7.13 -12.39 4.83
CA GLY A 379 7.20 -13.60 5.66
C GLY A 379 7.28 -14.91 4.87
N PHE A 380 7.36 -14.85 3.53
CA PHE A 380 7.54 -16.04 2.71
C PHE A 380 8.95 -16.62 2.85
N LEU A 381 9.06 -17.94 2.81
CA LEU A 381 10.35 -18.63 2.87
C LEU A 381 11.11 -18.47 1.55
N LYS A 382 12.40 -18.14 1.63
CA LYS A 382 13.28 -17.99 0.45
C LYS A 382 13.22 -19.19 -0.49
N LYS A 383 13.17 -20.42 0.05
CA LYS A 383 13.06 -21.65 -0.76
C LYS A 383 11.77 -21.72 -1.58
N ASP A 384 10.64 -21.27 -1.03
CA ASP A 384 9.34 -21.32 -1.69
C ASP A 384 9.29 -20.25 -2.80
N ILE A 385 9.88 -19.07 -2.54
CA ILE A 385 10.04 -17.98 -3.53
C ILE A 385 10.85 -18.46 -4.73
N LEU A 386 12.03 -19.05 -4.48
CA LEU A 386 12.90 -19.54 -5.55
C LEU A 386 12.24 -20.67 -6.36
N TYR A 387 11.48 -21.54 -5.70
CA TYR A 387 10.70 -22.59 -6.39
C TYR A 387 9.65 -22.01 -7.36
N CYS A 388 8.96 -20.93 -6.96
CA CYS A 388 7.99 -20.26 -7.83
C CYS A 388 8.65 -19.52 -9.00
N LEU A 389 9.83 -18.92 -8.80
CA LEU A 389 10.55 -18.21 -9.85
C LEU A 389 11.23 -19.13 -10.87
N SER A 390 11.51 -20.39 -10.50
CA SER A 390 12.13 -21.37 -11.41
C SER A 390 11.14 -22.07 -12.36
N LYS A 391 9.84 -21.79 -12.21
CA LYS A 391 8.75 -22.35 -13.03
C LYS A 391 8.16 -21.24 -13.89
#